data_AF-A0A414RIM8-F1
#
_entry.id   AF-A0A414RIM8-F1
#
_cell.length_a   1.000
_cell.length_b   1.000
_cell.length_c   1.000
_cell.angle_alpha   90.00
_cell.angle_beta   90.00
_cell.angle_gamma   90.00
#
_symmetry.space_group_name_H-M   'P 1'
#
loop_
_entity.id
_entity.type
_entity.pdbx_description
1 polymer ?
#
loop_
_entity_poly.entity_id
_entity_poly.type
_entity_poly.pdbx_seq_one_letter_code
_entity_poly.pdbx_strand_id
1 'polypeptide(L)'
;MNLKTNLLFILLLLLSVAAQCVFGNFPFAFFAFPLDAILALLWIALIGYGYKEKRHSEAVRLWLSPQCTCWTLGWFLAGCLVIGLFPQLSAQEAAEKSGLFSRLGCYNFMSSWIFVTGLFGLLTHLGMITVRRFFTPGRNRWRFMLNHAGLWLALFAGFMGSAEEQTLRIPVFRANPNNEAFTSEGNVVYLEKPLQLTNFTVEHYPNGTPRRFFAEVSMDGKPIHLEVNQPYSASWAEDYYLTSYDVHSAEPEYCVVQIVREQLKYVMLLGIVMMLCGGLLLFLAGPDKQMSKSVSELVD
;
A
#
# COMPACT_ATOMS: atom_id res chain seq x y z
N MET A 1 -9.99 -31.97 3.81
CA MET A 1 -10.11 -30.55 4.25
C MET A 1 -10.03 -30.49 5.76
N ASN A 2 -9.23 -29.58 6.34
CA ASN A 2 -9.19 -29.36 7.79
C ASN A 2 -10.42 -28.56 8.22
N LEU A 3 -11.40 -29.25 8.82
CA LEU A 3 -12.67 -28.66 9.25
C LEU A 3 -12.47 -27.47 10.20
N LYS A 4 -11.49 -27.55 11.11
CA LYS A 4 -11.19 -26.47 12.07
C LYS A 4 -10.74 -25.19 11.36
N THR A 5 -9.88 -25.31 10.34
CA THR A 5 -9.41 -24.14 9.57
C THR A 5 -10.57 -23.48 8.81
N ASN A 6 -11.43 -24.29 8.18
CA ASN A 6 -12.60 -23.75 7.48
C ASN A 6 -13.54 -23.00 8.42
N LEU A 7 -13.84 -23.59 9.58
CA LEU A 7 -14.69 -22.96 10.59
C LEU A 7 -14.10 -21.64 11.08
N LEU A 8 -12.78 -21.59 11.32
CA LEU A 8 -12.09 -20.35 11.71
C LEU A 8 -12.29 -19.23 10.67
N PHE A 9 -12.01 -19.51 9.39
CA PHE A 9 -12.12 -18.48 8.35
C PHE A 9 -13.56 -18.09 8.04
N ILE A 10 -14.51 -19.02 8.08
CA ILE A 10 -15.93 -18.72 7.95
C ILE A 10 -16.37 -17.81 9.10
N LEU A 11 -15.97 -18.12 10.34
CA LEU A 11 -16.29 -17.28 11.50
C LEU A 11 -15.67 -15.88 11.39
N LEU A 12 -14.40 -15.77 10.98
CA LEU A 12 -13.73 -14.48 10.77
C LEU A 12 -14.43 -13.66 9.70
N LEU A 13 -14.84 -14.28 8.58
CA LEU A 13 -15.57 -13.61 7.52
C LEU A 13 -16.93 -13.10 8.03
N LEU A 14 -17.71 -13.96 8.68
CA LEU A 14 -19.01 -13.58 9.25
C LEU A 14 -18.87 -12.44 10.28
N LEU A 15 -17.86 -12.50 11.14
CA LEU A 15 -17.59 -11.46 12.13
C LEU A 15 -17.19 -10.15 11.45
N SER A 16 -16.37 -10.19 10.41
CA SER A 16 -15.98 -8.99 9.65
C SER A 16 -17.16 -8.34 8.92
N VAL A 17 -18.09 -9.15 8.38
CA VAL A 17 -19.32 -8.65 7.76
C VAL A 17 -20.26 -8.06 8.82
N ALA A 18 -20.39 -8.71 9.98
CA ALA A 18 -21.18 -8.18 11.08
C ALA A 18 -20.60 -6.85 11.59
N ALA A 19 -19.29 -6.77 11.79
CA ALA A 19 -18.60 -5.54 12.18
C ALA A 19 -18.80 -4.43 11.14
N GLN A 20 -18.66 -4.75 9.85
CA GLN A 20 -18.94 -3.81 8.76
C GLN A 20 -20.37 -3.27 8.80
N CYS A 21 -21.36 -4.14 9.02
CA CYS A 21 -22.77 -3.73 9.08
C CYS A 21 -23.12 -2.90 10.33
N VAL A 22 -22.42 -3.11 11.45
CA VAL A 22 -22.70 -2.44 12.74
C VAL A 22 -21.91 -1.14 12.90
N PHE A 23 -20.63 -1.15 12.53
CA PHE A 23 -19.71 -0.03 12.78
C PHE A 23 -19.39 0.79 11.54
N GLY A 24 -19.80 0.36 10.35
CA GLY A 24 -19.35 0.97 9.09
C GLY A 24 -17.90 0.64 8.80
N ASN A 25 -17.17 1.55 8.15
CA ASN A 25 -15.77 1.33 7.78
C ASN A 25 -14.81 1.39 8.98
N PHE A 26 -13.66 0.74 8.84
CA PHE A 26 -12.59 0.68 9.81
C PHE A 26 -12.02 2.08 10.10
N PRO A 27 -11.92 2.50 11.38
CA PRO A 27 -11.51 3.85 11.74
C PRO A 27 -9.98 4.00 11.74
N PHE A 28 -9.35 4.12 10.57
CA PHE A 28 -7.89 4.25 10.44
C PHE A 28 -7.29 5.39 11.29
N ALA A 29 -8.01 6.51 11.45
CA ALA A 29 -7.54 7.65 12.24
C ALA A 29 -7.22 7.31 13.70
N PHE A 30 -7.93 6.34 14.30
CA PHE A 30 -7.63 5.91 15.69
C PHE A 30 -6.29 5.19 15.79
N PHE A 31 -5.81 4.60 14.69
CA PHE A 31 -4.60 3.80 14.62
C PHE A 31 -3.41 4.56 14.02
N ALA A 32 -3.51 5.87 13.82
CA ALA A 32 -2.38 6.68 13.34
C ALA A 32 -1.20 6.66 14.32
N PHE A 33 -0.04 7.12 13.85
CA PHE A 33 1.18 7.17 14.65
C PHE A 33 0.98 7.91 15.99
N PRO A 34 1.53 7.36 17.09
CA PRO A 34 2.47 6.21 17.17
C PRO A 34 1.83 4.83 17.38
N LEU A 35 0.49 4.73 17.40
CA LEU A 35 -0.20 3.51 17.81
C LEU A 35 -0.04 2.38 16.78
N ASP A 36 -0.15 2.67 15.49
CA ASP A 36 0.15 1.75 14.39
C ASP A 36 1.49 1.03 14.55
N ALA A 37 2.56 1.78 14.81
CA ALA A 37 3.92 1.27 14.91
C ALA A 37 4.04 0.31 16.10
N ILE A 38 3.45 0.67 17.24
CA ILE A 38 3.42 -0.19 18.43
C ILE A 38 2.66 -1.48 18.13
N LEU A 39 1.46 -1.40 17.54
CA LEU A 39 0.65 -2.56 17.20
C LEU A 39 1.34 -3.47 16.17
N ALA A 40 1.98 -2.88 15.17
CA ALA A 40 2.75 -3.63 14.18
C ALA A 40 3.93 -4.38 14.82
N LEU A 41 4.72 -3.72 15.69
CA LEU A 41 5.83 -4.36 16.40
C LEU A 41 5.35 -5.49 17.30
N LEU A 42 4.26 -5.28 18.05
CA LEU A 42 3.65 -6.33 18.87
C LEU A 42 3.16 -7.51 18.03
N TRP A 43 2.55 -7.24 16.89
CA TRP A 43 2.07 -8.28 15.98
C TRP A 43 3.23 -9.10 15.36
N ILE A 44 4.29 -8.45 14.89
CA ILE A 44 5.50 -9.14 14.39
C ILE A 44 6.15 -9.97 15.50
N ALA A 45 6.25 -9.42 16.72
CA ALA A 45 6.78 -10.14 17.87
C ALA A 45 5.92 -11.37 18.22
N LEU A 46 4.59 -11.25 18.13
CA LEU A 46 3.66 -12.35 18.37
C LEU A 46 3.80 -13.47 17.32
N ILE A 47 3.95 -13.12 16.04
CA ILE A 47 4.24 -14.09 14.97
C ILE A 47 5.54 -14.86 15.28
N GLY A 48 6.61 -14.12 15.61
CA GLY A 48 7.91 -14.70 15.94
C GLY A 48 7.86 -15.62 17.18
N TYR A 49 7.27 -15.13 18.27
CA TYR A 49 7.07 -15.88 19.51
C TYR A 49 6.19 -17.11 19.31
N GLY A 50 5.06 -16.95 18.62
CA GLY A 50 4.12 -18.02 18.32
C GLY A 50 4.79 -19.15 17.55
N TYR A 51 5.59 -18.83 16.54
CA TYR A 51 6.36 -19.85 15.82
C TYR A 51 7.46 -20.47 16.68
N LYS A 52 8.26 -19.69 17.41
CA LYS A 52 9.41 -20.22 18.15
C LYS A 52 9.00 -21.09 19.34
N GLU A 53 8.08 -20.62 20.16
CA GLU A 53 7.73 -21.24 21.45
C GLU A 53 6.46 -22.09 21.38
N LYS A 54 5.55 -21.80 20.43
CA LYS A 54 4.22 -22.43 20.35
C LYS A 54 3.96 -23.13 19.02
N ARG A 55 5.00 -23.56 18.28
CA ARG A 55 4.87 -24.24 16.97
C ARG A 55 3.89 -25.42 16.94
N HIS A 56 3.78 -26.15 18.06
CA HIS A 56 2.95 -27.35 18.17
C HIS A 56 1.51 -27.05 18.62
N SER A 57 1.23 -25.80 19.00
CA SER A 57 -0.13 -25.39 19.38
C SER A 57 -1.10 -25.54 18.22
N GLU A 58 -2.38 -25.80 18.51
CA GLU A 58 -3.40 -25.90 17.47
C GLU A 58 -3.50 -24.61 16.64
N ALA A 59 -3.47 -23.44 17.29
CA ALA A 59 -3.55 -22.15 16.62
C ALA A 59 -2.44 -21.98 15.56
N VAL A 60 -1.18 -22.19 15.92
CA VAL A 60 -0.04 -22.05 14.99
C VAL A 60 -0.13 -23.07 13.86
N ARG A 61 -0.54 -24.31 14.14
CA ARG A 61 -0.74 -25.34 13.10
C ARG A 61 -1.87 -24.99 12.12
N LEU A 62 -2.94 -24.36 12.59
CA LEU A 62 -4.03 -23.89 11.73
C LEU A 62 -3.56 -22.78 10.80
N TRP A 63 -2.85 -21.79 11.32
CA TRP A 63 -2.28 -20.68 10.54
C TRP A 63 -1.15 -21.11 9.59
N LEU A 64 -0.49 -22.23 9.83
CA LEU A 64 0.51 -22.81 8.91
C LEU A 64 -0.06 -23.85 7.95
N SER A 65 -1.36 -24.12 8.00
CA SER A 65 -1.99 -25.15 7.17
C SER A 65 -2.13 -24.72 5.70
N PRO A 66 -2.09 -25.64 4.74
CA PRO A 66 -2.32 -25.30 3.32
C PRO A 66 -3.71 -24.71 3.05
N GLN A 67 -4.74 -25.09 3.83
CA GLN A 67 -6.07 -24.49 3.68
C GLN A 67 -6.06 -23.00 4.02
N CYS A 68 -5.21 -22.57 4.96
CA CYS A 68 -5.06 -21.17 5.31
C CYS A 68 -4.64 -20.36 4.08
N THR A 69 -3.72 -20.87 3.26
CA THR A 69 -3.32 -20.25 1.99
C THR A 69 -4.51 -20.06 1.05
N CYS A 70 -5.30 -21.11 0.83
CA CYS A 70 -6.48 -21.04 -0.05
C CYS A 70 -7.50 -20.00 0.45
N TRP A 71 -7.76 -19.97 1.76
CA TRP A 71 -8.70 -19.01 2.36
C TRP A 71 -8.19 -17.58 2.28
N THR A 72 -6.96 -17.31 2.72
CA THR A 72 -6.42 -15.94 2.72
C THR A 72 -6.24 -15.40 1.31
N LEU A 73 -5.78 -16.24 0.37
CA LEU A 73 -5.61 -15.83 -1.03
C LEU A 73 -6.97 -15.66 -1.71
N GLY A 74 -7.90 -16.60 -1.52
CA GLY A 74 -9.25 -16.51 -2.08
C GLY A 74 -10.03 -15.30 -1.57
N TRP A 75 -9.94 -14.99 -0.28
CA TRP A 75 -10.53 -13.79 0.31
C TRP A 75 -9.88 -12.54 -0.28
N PHE A 76 -8.55 -12.45 -0.30
CA PHE A 76 -7.86 -11.29 -0.88
C PHE A 76 -8.23 -11.06 -2.34
N LEU A 77 -8.24 -12.13 -3.16
CA LEU A 77 -8.65 -12.06 -4.57
C LEU A 77 -10.10 -11.61 -4.74
N ALA A 78 -11.03 -12.14 -3.93
CA ALA A 78 -12.41 -11.69 -3.93
C ALA A 78 -12.52 -10.21 -3.57
N GLY A 79 -11.72 -9.73 -2.61
CA GLY A 79 -11.62 -8.33 -2.26
C GLY A 79 -11.09 -7.46 -3.42
N CYS A 80 -10.02 -7.90 -4.09
CA CYS A 80 -9.51 -7.23 -5.29
C CYS A 80 -10.56 -7.15 -6.41
N LEU A 81 -11.39 -8.19 -6.58
CA LEU A 81 -12.50 -8.16 -7.52
C LEU A 81 -13.54 -7.10 -7.13
N VAL A 82 -13.89 -6.96 -5.84
CA VAL A 82 -14.79 -5.89 -5.39
C VAL A 82 -14.19 -4.52 -5.71
N ILE A 83 -12.90 -4.32 -5.40
CA ILE A 83 -12.19 -3.06 -5.70
C ILE A 83 -12.21 -2.74 -7.20
N GLY A 84 -12.04 -3.75 -8.06
CA GLY A 84 -12.03 -3.56 -9.52
C GLY A 84 -13.42 -3.45 -10.17
N LEU A 85 -14.46 -4.00 -9.55
CA LEU A 85 -15.83 -4.01 -10.10
C LEU A 85 -16.72 -2.86 -9.59
N PHE A 86 -16.38 -2.27 -8.44
CA PHE A 86 -17.11 -1.15 -7.85
C PHE A 86 -16.26 0.12 -7.88
N PRO A 87 -16.87 1.29 -8.18
CA PRO A 87 -16.15 2.55 -8.06
C PRO A 87 -15.73 2.78 -6.61
N GLN A 88 -14.43 3.00 -6.39
CA GLN A 88 -13.87 3.36 -5.09
C GLN A 88 -13.97 4.88 -4.93
N LEU A 89 -14.80 5.31 -3.98
CA LEU A 89 -15.16 6.69 -3.70
C LEU A 89 -14.49 7.17 -2.41
N SER A 90 -14.43 8.49 -2.24
CA SER A 90 -14.05 9.08 -0.96
C SER A 90 -15.02 8.67 0.15
N ALA A 91 -14.59 8.82 1.41
CA ALA A 91 -15.44 8.47 2.56
C ALA A 91 -16.77 9.27 2.57
N GLN A 92 -16.72 10.53 2.15
CA GLN A 92 -17.90 11.41 2.07
C GLN A 92 -18.88 10.94 0.98
N GLU A 93 -18.40 10.75 -0.25
CA GLU A 93 -19.22 10.29 -1.37
C GLU A 93 -19.80 8.88 -1.15
N ALA A 94 -19.03 8.01 -0.49
CA ALA A 94 -19.50 6.67 -0.13
C ALA A 94 -20.63 6.72 0.92
N ALA A 95 -20.57 7.66 1.88
CA ALA A 95 -21.61 7.84 2.90
C ALA A 95 -22.95 8.32 2.32
N GLU A 96 -22.91 9.02 1.19
CA GLU A 96 -24.13 9.44 0.46
C GLU A 96 -24.81 8.27 -0.28
N LYS A 97 -24.10 7.17 -0.55
CA LYS A 97 -24.67 5.98 -1.18
C LYS A 97 -25.50 5.18 -0.19
N SER A 98 -26.66 4.70 -0.65
CA SER A 98 -27.53 3.81 0.12
C SER A 98 -27.62 2.41 -0.49
N GLY A 99 -28.16 1.45 0.27
CA GLY A 99 -28.38 0.07 -0.17
C GLY A 99 -27.40 -0.96 0.40
N LEU A 100 -27.56 -2.22 -0.01
CA LEU A 100 -26.82 -3.35 0.55
C LEU A 100 -25.31 -3.25 0.31
N PHE A 101 -24.90 -2.90 -0.92
CA PHE A 101 -23.48 -2.78 -1.27
C PHE A 101 -22.80 -1.62 -0.54
N SER A 102 -23.53 -0.53 -0.26
CA SER A 102 -23.02 0.55 0.60
C SER A 102 -22.81 0.06 2.03
N ARG A 103 -23.77 -0.68 2.61
CA ARG A 103 -23.63 -1.28 3.95
C ARG A 103 -22.47 -2.26 4.07
N LEU A 104 -22.17 -3.00 3.01
CA LEU A 104 -21.02 -3.90 2.94
C LEU A 104 -19.70 -3.17 2.65
N GLY A 105 -19.72 -1.85 2.47
CA GLY A 105 -18.53 -1.03 2.23
C GLY A 105 -17.98 -1.11 0.81
N CYS A 106 -18.72 -1.62 -0.19
CA CYS A 106 -18.18 -1.87 -1.54
C CYS A 106 -17.66 -0.60 -2.25
N TYR A 107 -18.20 0.58 -1.93
CA TYR A 107 -17.78 1.87 -2.51
C TYR A 107 -16.55 2.48 -1.82
N ASN A 108 -16.13 1.97 -0.67
CA ASN A 108 -14.87 2.33 -0.02
C ASN A 108 -14.35 1.07 0.67
N PHE A 109 -14.00 0.09 -0.15
CA PHE A 109 -13.84 -1.29 0.30
C PHE A 109 -12.50 -1.52 0.99
N MET A 110 -11.46 -0.78 0.61
CA MET A 110 -10.13 -0.86 1.21
C MET A 110 -10.12 -0.44 2.70
N SER A 111 -11.14 0.31 3.13
CA SER A 111 -11.37 0.61 4.56
C SER A 111 -12.47 -0.23 5.20
N SER A 112 -13.03 -1.23 4.51
CA SER A 112 -14.04 -2.11 5.11
C SER A 112 -13.40 -3.10 6.10
N TRP A 113 -14.14 -3.49 7.16
CA TRP A 113 -13.69 -4.54 8.08
C TRP A 113 -13.44 -5.87 7.37
N ILE A 114 -14.18 -6.14 6.28
CA ILE A 114 -14.03 -7.34 5.46
C ILE A 114 -12.66 -7.37 4.80
N PHE A 115 -12.23 -6.27 4.17
CA PHE A 115 -10.92 -6.18 3.54
C PHE A 115 -9.79 -6.18 4.57
N VAL A 116 -9.90 -5.35 5.62
CA VAL A 116 -8.88 -5.22 6.67
C VAL A 116 -8.63 -6.57 7.36
N THR A 117 -9.69 -7.31 7.70
CA THR A 117 -9.57 -8.64 8.33
C THR A 117 -8.93 -9.65 7.38
N GLY A 118 -9.35 -9.66 6.11
CA GLY A 118 -8.80 -10.56 5.10
C GLY A 118 -7.30 -10.31 4.85
N LEU A 119 -6.91 -9.03 4.71
CA LEU A 119 -5.53 -8.62 4.50
C LEU A 119 -4.66 -8.89 5.73
N PHE A 120 -5.15 -8.60 6.94
CA PHE A 120 -4.47 -8.95 8.19
C PHE A 120 -4.26 -10.46 8.32
N GLY A 121 -5.27 -11.26 7.95
CA GLY A 121 -5.17 -12.71 7.89
C GLY A 121 -4.12 -13.19 6.88
N LEU A 122 -4.12 -12.63 5.67
CA LEU A 122 -3.12 -12.93 4.64
C LEU A 122 -1.70 -12.60 5.11
N LEU A 123 -1.48 -11.41 5.66
CA LEU A 123 -0.19 -10.99 6.19
C LEU A 123 0.24 -11.84 7.38
N THR A 124 -0.67 -12.23 8.27
CA THR A 124 -0.35 -13.14 9.39
C THR A 124 0.11 -14.50 8.85
N HIS A 125 -0.65 -15.08 7.92
CA HIS A 125 -0.32 -16.35 7.29
C HIS A 125 1.03 -16.31 6.55
N LEU A 126 1.22 -15.29 5.71
CA LEU A 126 2.45 -15.07 4.95
C LEU A 126 3.66 -14.82 5.87
N GLY A 127 3.47 -14.07 6.95
CA GLY A 127 4.48 -13.83 7.99
C GLY A 127 4.88 -15.12 8.70
N MET A 128 3.90 -15.94 9.09
CA MET A 128 4.16 -17.25 9.72
C MET A 128 4.90 -18.22 8.79
N ILE A 129 4.54 -18.28 7.50
CA ILE A 129 5.27 -19.06 6.48
C ILE A 129 6.71 -18.53 6.33
N THR A 130 6.86 -17.20 6.32
CA THR A 130 8.16 -16.54 6.22
C THR A 130 9.06 -16.91 7.39
N VAL A 131 8.57 -16.77 8.62
CA VAL A 131 9.28 -17.16 9.84
C VAL A 131 9.58 -18.65 9.86
N ARG A 132 8.63 -19.51 9.47
CA ARG A 132 8.85 -20.97 9.37
C ARG A 132 10.05 -21.31 8.48
N ARG A 133 10.13 -20.68 7.30
CA ARG A 133 11.24 -20.92 6.39
C ARG A 133 12.53 -20.30 6.91
N PHE A 134 12.48 -19.16 7.58
CA PHE A 134 13.64 -18.54 8.20
C PHE A 134 14.34 -19.52 9.17
N PHE A 135 13.59 -20.26 9.97
CA PHE A 135 14.15 -21.25 10.91
C PHE A 135 14.45 -22.63 10.31
N THR A 136 14.11 -22.89 9.04
CA THR A 136 14.37 -24.19 8.39
C THR A 136 15.56 -24.07 7.44
N PRO A 137 16.72 -24.71 7.73
CA PRO A 137 17.89 -24.67 6.85
C PRO A 137 17.60 -25.28 5.47
N GLY A 138 18.24 -24.75 4.43
CA GLY A 138 18.13 -25.31 3.07
C GLY A 138 18.82 -24.46 2.02
N ARG A 139 19.29 -25.09 0.94
CA ARG A 139 20.04 -24.46 -0.16
C ARG A 139 19.27 -23.32 -0.83
N ASN A 140 17.96 -23.49 -0.99
CA ASN A 140 17.08 -22.53 -1.65
C ASN A 140 16.33 -21.62 -0.66
N ARG A 141 16.81 -21.49 0.59
CA ARG A 141 16.11 -20.72 1.64
C ARG A 141 15.99 -19.24 1.29
N TRP A 142 17.08 -18.61 0.85
CA TRP A 142 17.13 -17.17 0.62
C TRP A 142 16.26 -16.74 -0.55
N ARG A 143 16.11 -17.57 -1.58
CA ARG A 143 15.24 -17.30 -2.73
C ARG A 143 13.78 -17.23 -2.32
N PHE A 144 13.34 -18.24 -1.56
CA PHE A 144 12.00 -18.27 -0.99
C PHE A 144 11.79 -17.09 -0.02
N MET A 145 12.81 -16.74 0.78
CA MET A 145 12.75 -15.63 1.72
C MET A 145 12.65 -14.28 1.06
N LEU A 146 13.47 -13.98 0.06
CA LEU A 146 13.38 -12.73 -0.69
C LEU A 146 11.99 -12.56 -1.31
N ASN A 147 11.44 -13.65 -1.89
CA ASN A 147 10.11 -13.59 -2.48
C ASN A 147 8.99 -13.36 -1.45
N HIS A 148 8.93 -14.17 -0.39
CA HIS A 148 7.82 -14.11 0.58
C HIS A 148 7.95 -12.96 1.57
N ALA A 149 9.16 -12.67 2.06
CA ALA A 149 9.40 -11.50 2.91
C ALA A 149 9.25 -10.20 2.11
N GLY A 150 9.65 -10.18 0.83
CA GLY A 150 9.43 -9.04 -0.06
C GLY A 150 7.94 -8.75 -0.26
N LEU A 151 7.16 -9.78 -0.60
CA LEU A 151 5.70 -9.65 -0.71
C LEU A 151 5.06 -9.22 0.61
N TRP A 152 5.50 -9.79 1.73
CA TRP A 152 4.99 -9.41 3.06
C TRP A 152 5.29 -7.94 3.35
N LEU A 153 6.51 -7.48 3.10
CA LEU A 153 6.94 -6.11 3.34
C LEU A 153 6.18 -5.10 2.45
N ALA A 154 5.97 -5.44 1.17
CA ALA A 154 5.21 -4.60 0.25
C ALA A 154 3.75 -4.43 0.69
N LEU A 155 3.07 -5.54 0.99
CA LEU A 155 1.67 -5.50 1.45
C LEU A 155 1.54 -4.85 2.84
N PHE A 156 2.48 -5.12 3.74
CA PHE A 156 2.50 -4.53 5.07
C PHE A 156 2.68 -3.01 5.00
N ALA A 157 3.64 -2.53 4.21
CA ALA A 157 3.90 -1.10 4.05
C ALA A 157 2.71 -0.37 3.39
N GLY A 158 2.08 -0.97 2.38
CA GLY A 158 0.88 -0.40 1.77
C GLY A 158 -0.30 -0.34 2.74
N PHE A 159 -0.50 -1.37 3.57
CA PHE A 159 -1.60 -1.39 4.55
C PHE A 159 -1.38 -0.47 5.75
N MET A 160 -0.19 -0.52 6.37
CA MET A 160 0.12 0.32 7.52
C MET A 160 0.31 1.77 7.11
N GLY A 161 0.96 2.01 5.96
CA GLY A 161 1.25 3.36 5.46
C GLY A 161 0.00 4.12 5.00
N SER A 162 -1.06 3.42 4.59
CA SER A 162 -2.30 4.09 4.15
C SER A 162 -3.01 4.85 5.26
N ALA A 163 -2.75 4.52 6.54
CA ALA A 163 -3.34 5.26 7.67
C ALA A 163 -2.79 6.69 7.79
N GLU A 164 -1.60 6.92 7.27
CA GLU A 164 -0.87 8.19 7.36
C GLU A 164 -0.68 8.87 6.00
N GLU A 165 -1.17 8.24 4.93
CA GLU A 165 -1.10 8.77 3.58
C GLU A 165 -1.95 10.03 3.47
N GLN A 166 -1.34 11.12 3.02
CA GLN A 166 -2.03 12.40 2.85
C GLN A 166 -1.67 13.02 1.51
N THR A 167 -2.68 13.31 0.70
CA THR A 167 -2.53 14.13 -0.51
C THR A 167 -3.08 15.53 -0.26
N LEU A 168 -2.24 16.54 -0.46
CA LEU A 168 -2.58 17.95 -0.36
C LEU A 168 -2.44 18.63 -1.72
N ARG A 169 -3.19 19.69 -1.95
CA ARG A 169 -3.04 20.57 -3.11
C ARG A 169 -2.90 22.01 -2.66
N ILE A 170 -1.91 22.71 -3.19
CA ILE A 170 -1.66 24.11 -2.87
C ILE A 170 -1.59 24.93 -4.17
N PRO A 171 -2.37 26.02 -4.29
CA PRO A 171 -2.13 27.02 -5.32
C PRO A 171 -0.89 27.85 -4.93
N VAL A 172 0.07 27.92 -5.83
CA VAL A 172 1.33 28.63 -5.65
C VAL A 172 1.34 29.84 -6.57
N PHE A 173 1.23 31.03 -5.97
CA PHE A 173 1.07 32.29 -6.70
C PHE A 173 2.41 32.96 -6.96
N ARG A 174 2.46 33.75 -8.04
CA ARG A 174 3.61 34.61 -8.35
C ARG A 174 3.68 35.83 -7.43
N ALA A 175 2.53 36.45 -7.16
CA ALA A 175 2.45 37.71 -6.43
C ALA A 175 2.90 37.61 -4.97
N ASN A 176 2.46 36.57 -4.27
CA ASN A 176 2.72 36.39 -2.83
C ASN A 176 3.03 34.93 -2.50
N PRO A 177 3.89 34.67 -1.49
CA PRO A 177 4.06 33.34 -0.94
C PRO A 177 2.74 32.81 -0.35
N ASN A 178 2.50 31.51 -0.54
CA ASN A 178 1.35 30.81 0.03
C ASN A 178 1.81 29.56 0.79
N ASN A 179 1.21 29.30 1.95
CA ASN A 179 1.38 28.06 2.71
C ASN A 179 0.03 27.37 3.00
N GLU A 180 -1.06 27.87 2.43
CA GLU A 180 -2.40 27.31 2.60
C GLU A 180 -2.64 26.19 1.59
N ALA A 181 -2.50 24.94 2.04
CA ALA A 181 -2.79 23.75 1.25
C ALA A 181 -4.17 23.18 1.62
N PHE A 182 -4.75 22.41 0.71
CA PHE A 182 -6.08 21.83 0.86
C PHE A 182 -5.99 20.30 0.78
N THR A 183 -6.68 19.60 1.68
CA THR A 183 -6.89 18.16 1.56
C THR A 183 -7.89 17.84 0.45
N SER A 184 -8.01 16.57 0.08
CA SER A 184 -9.06 16.09 -0.85
C SER A 184 -10.49 16.40 -0.39
N GLU A 185 -10.69 16.63 0.90
CA GLU A 185 -11.98 16.97 1.53
C GLU A 185 -12.22 18.49 1.59
N GLY A 186 -11.27 19.30 1.11
CA GLY A 186 -11.33 20.76 1.15
C GLY A 186 -10.90 21.37 2.49
N ASN A 187 -10.38 20.57 3.43
CA ASN A 187 -9.89 21.08 4.71
C ASN A 187 -8.54 21.80 4.51
N VAL A 188 -8.37 22.94 5.18
CA VAL A 188 -7.14 23.74 5.11
C VAL A 188 -6.06 23.12 6.01
N VAL A 189 -4.85 23.00 5.45
CA VAL A 189 -3.63 22.56 6.13
C VAL A 189 -2.53 23.57 5.84
N TYR A 190 -2.00 24.20 6.89
CA TYR A 190 -0.89 25.15 6.75
C TYR A 190 0.45 24.41 6.70
N LEU A 191 1.21 24.66 5.64
CA LEU A 191 2.57 24.16 5.49
C LEU A 191 3.53 24.96 6.37
N GLU A 192 4.56 24.28 6.89
CA GLU A 192 5.65 24.93 7.64
C GLU A 192 6.46 25.90 6.77
N LYS A 193 6.62 25.56 5.47
CA LYS A 193 7.39 26.34 4.50
C LYS A 193 6.45 26.90 3.44
N PRO A 194 6.42 28.23 3.23
CA PRO A 194 5.64 28.83 2.16
C PRO A 194 6.27 28.53 0.80
N LEU A 195 5.42 28.45 -0.21
CA LEU A 195 5.78 28.29 -1.61
C LEU A 195 5.43 29.56 -2.39
N GLN A 196 6.31 29.98 -3.30
CA GLN A 196 6.03 31.10 -4.21
C GLN A 196 6.50 30.76 -5.62
N LEU A 197 5.68 31.07 -6.62
CA LEU A 197 6.03 30.86 -8.03
C LEU A 197 7.00 31.95 -8.46
N THR A 198 8.19 31.56 -8.89
CA THR A 198 9.22 32.52 -9.37
C THR A 198 9.23 32.58 -10.89
N ASN A 199 9.16 31.42 -11.56
CA ASN A 199 9.09 31.34 -13.01
C ASN A 199 8.24 30.15 -13.45
N PHE A 200 7.67 30.25 -14.64
CA PHE A 200 6.91 29.17 -15.25
C PHE A 200 7.21 29.14 -16.74
N THR A 201 7.41 27.95 -17.29
CA THR A 201 7.72 27.78 -18.71
C THR A 201 6.85 26.69 -19.30
N VAL A 202 6.24 26.99 -20.45
CA VAL A 202 5.44 26.03 -21.23
C VAL A 202 6.06 25.89 -22.61
N GLU A 203 6.57 24.69 -22.89
CA GLU A 203 6.95 24.30 -24.23
C GLU A 203 5.72 23.82 -24.98
N HIS A 204 5.50 24.32 -26.19
CA HIS A 204 4.39 23.94 -27.06
C HIS A 204 4.90 23.14 -28.26
N TYR A 205 4.06 22.24 -28.75
CA TYR A 205 4.22 21.63 -30.06
C TYR A 205 3.92 22.67 -31.17
N PRO A 206 4.32 22.41 -32.43
CA PRO A 206 4.01 23.30 -33.56
C PRO A 206 2.51 23.53 -33.81
N ASN A 207 1.66 22.60 -33.35
CA ASN A 207 0.20 22.72 -33.42
C ASN A 207 -0.40 23.54 -32.25
N GLY A 208 0.42 24.10 -31.37
CA GLY A 208 0.01 24.91 -30.22
C GLY A 208 -0.42 24.14 -28.98
N THR A 209 -0.35 22.80 -28.97
CA THR A 209 -0.67 22.04 -27.74
C THR A 209 0.52 22.03 -26.78
N PRO A 210 0.31 22.15 -25.46
CA PRO A 210 1.40 22.10 -24.49
C PRO A 210 2.08 20.74 -24.53
N ARG A 211 3.41 20.74 -24.68
CA ARG A 211 4.28 19.56 -24.73
C ARG A 211 4.84 19.23 -23.35
N ARG A 212 5.37 20.25 -22.69
CA ARG A 212 6.07 20.13 -21.41
C ARG A 212 5.90 21.45 -20.67
N PHE A 213 5.70 21.39 -19.37
CA PHE A 213 5.72 22.58 -18.55
C PHE A 213 6.45 22.32 -17.24
N PHE A 214 7.11 23.36 -16.77
CA PHE A 214 7.85 23.34 -15.51
C PHE A 214 7.73 24.68 -14.81
N ALA A 215 7.84 24.63 -13.49
CA ALA A 215 7.74 25.75 -12.58
C ALA A 215 9.00 25.82 -11.73
N GLU A 216 9.55 27.03 -11.60
CA GLU A 216 10.53 27.35 -10.58
C GLU A 216 9.77 27.92 -9.38
N VAL A 217 9.79 27.19 -8.27
CA VAL A 217 9.10 27.58 -7.04
C VAL A 217 10.14 27.89 -5.97
N SER A 218 9.97 28.97 -5.23
CA SER A 218 10.74 29.25 -4.02
C SER A 218 10.08 28.57 -2.85
N MET A 219 10.77 27.63 -2.20
CA MET A 219 10.37 27.01 -0.94
C MET A 219 11.28 27.55 0.16
N ASP A 220 10.75 28.43 1.01
CA ASP A 220 11.52 29.08 2.08
C ASP A 220 12.82 29.75 1.56
N GLY A 221 12.70 30.49 0.45
CA GLY A 221 13.81 31.19 -0.19
C GLY A 221 14.75 30.32 -1.04
N LYS A 222 14.55 28.99 -1.08
CA LYS A 222 15.33 28.07 -1.91
C LYS A 222 14.58 27.72 -3.19
N PRO A 223 15.18 27.89 -4.37
CA PRO A 223 14.54 27.49 -5.62
C PRO A 223 14.44 25.97 -5.72
N ILE A 224 13.26 25.48 -6.10
CA ILE A 224 12.96 24.10 -6.46
C ILE A 224 12.40 24.07 -7.88
N HIS A 225 12.89 23.13 -8.67
CA HIS A 225 12.42 22.89 -10.03
C HIS A 225 11.33 21.81 -9.98
N LEU A 226 10.13 22.15 -10.43
CA LEU A 226 9.01 21.21 -10.54
C LEU A 226 8.64 21.05 -12.00
N GLU A 227 8.61 19.80 -12.47
CA GLU A 227 8.24 19.47 -13.83
C GLU A 227 7.15 18.40 -13.82
N VAL A 228 6.29 18.42 -14.84
CA VAL A 228 5.30 17.36 -15.06
C VAL A 228 5.97 15.99 -15.05
N ASN A 229 5.38 15.05 -14.30
CA ASN A 229 5.88 13.69 -14.11
C ASN A 229 7.28 13.56 -13.48
N GLN A 230 7.88 14.65 -12.99
CA GLN A 230 9.13 14.60 -12.22
C GLN A 230 8.92 15.25 -10.85
N PRO A 231 8.60 14.45 -9.81
CA PRO A 231 8.43 14.98 -8.47
C PRO A 231 9.74 15.47 -7.87
N TYR A 232 9.63 16.51 -7.04
CA TYR A 232 10.69 16.93 -6.14
C TYR A 232 10.49 16.25 -4.77
N SER A 233 11.42 15.36 -4.40
CA SER A 233 11.42 14.71 -3.08
C SER A 233 12.03 15.62 -2.02
N ALA A 234 11.18 16.27 -1.23
CA ALA A 234 11.61 17.17 -0.16
C ALA A 234 12.13 16.39 1.07
N SER A 235 11.61 15.19 1.30
CA SER A 235 12.03 14.31 2.39
C SER A 235 11.84 12.83 2.04
N TRP A 236 12.14 11.93 2.97
CA TRP A 236 11.86 10.50 2.86
C TRP A 236 10.37 10.19 2.65
N ALA A 237 9.47 11.05 3.12
CA ALA A 237 8.04 10.78 3.10
C ALA A 237 7.25 11.79 2.28
N GLU A 238 7.86 12.84 1.72
CA GLU A 238 7.12 13.96 1.13
C GLU A 238 7.65 14.31 -0.27
N ASP A 239 6.77 14.21 -1.27
CA ASP A 239 7.04 14.53 -2.67
C ASP A 239 6.11 15.65 -3.17
N TYR A 240 6.65 16.53 -4.01
CA TYR A 240 5.95 17.66 -4.61
C TYR A 240 5.82 17.46 -6.11
N TYR A 241 4.58 17.51 -6.61
CA TYR A 241 4.23 17.29 -8.01
C TYR A 241 3.60 18.54 -8.61
N LEU A 242 4.06 18.94 -9.79
CA LEU A 242 3.37 19.96 -10.58
C LEU A 242 2.16 19.32 -11.28
N THR A 243 0.95 19.74 -10.92
CA THR A 243 -0.28 19.10 -11.44
C THR A 243 -1.04 19.96 -12.45
N SER A 244 -1.08 21.27 -12.24
CA SER A 244 -1.76 22.19 -13.16
C SER A 244 -1.22 23.60 -13.03
N TYR A 245 -1.69 24.50 -13.89
CA TYR A 245 -1.30 25.90 -13.90
C TYR A 245 -2.41 26.77 -14.50
N ASP A 246 -2.23 28.09 -14.38
CA ASP A 246 -3.08 29.08 -15.03
C ASP A 246 -2.93 29.03 -16.56
N VAL A 247 -3.92 28.45 -17.23
CA VAL A 247 -3.97 28.34 -18.70
C VAL A 247 -4.59 29.57 -19.38
N HIS A 248 -5.11 30.52 -18.62
CA HIS A 248 -5.80 31.69 -19.16
C HIS A 248 -4.86 32.87 -19.39
N SER A 249 -3.73 32.89 -18.68
CA SER A 249 -2.70 33.93 -18.80
C SER A 249 -1.56 33.48 -19.71
N ALA A 250 -1.06 34.39 -20.56
CA ALA A 250 0.11 34.13 -21.39
C ALA A 250 1.37 33.84 -20.55
N GLU A 251 1.48 34.52 -19.41
CA GLU A 251 2.41 34.18 -18.34
C GLU A 251 1.60 33.67 -17.14
N PRO A 252 1.69 32.39 -16.78
CA PRO A 252 0.91 31.84 -15.68
C PRO A 252 1.16 32.58 -14.35
N GLU A 253 0.08 33.06 -13.74
CA GLU A 253 0.11 33.79 -12.46
C GLU A 253 0.20 32.84 -11.26
N TYR A 254 -0.24 31.60 -11.44
CA TYR A 254 -0.15 30.55 -10.44
C TYR A 254 0.07 29.17 -11.07
N CYS A 255 0.59 28.27 -10.26
CA CYS A 255 0.55 26.83 -10.51
C CYS A 255 -0.10 26.10 -9.35
N VAL A 256 -0.54 24.86 -9.58
CA VAL A 256 -1.03 23.97 -8.51
C VAL A 256 0.00 22.89 -8.30
N VAL A 257 0.44 22.78 -7.06
CA VAL A 257 1.37 21.76 -6.60
C VAL A 257 0.61 20.77 -5.73
N GLN A 258 0.73 19.48 -6.05
CA GLN A 258 0.24 18.40 -5.21
C GLN A 258 1.37 17.89 -4.32
N ILE A 259 1.12 17.82 -3.02
CA ILE A 259 2.06 17.30 -2.03
C ILE A 259 1.55 15.93 -1.60
N VAL A 260 2.37 14.91 -1.76
CA VAL A 260 2.03 13.52 -1.40
C VAL A 260 2.92 13.11 -0.24
N ARG A 261 2.28 12.76 0.89
CA ARG A 261 2.94 12.28 2.10
C ARG A 261 2.71 10.79 2.27
N GLU A 262 3.78 10.00 2.23
CA GLU A 262 3.77 8.54 2.36
C GLU A 262 4.97 8.06 3.21
N GLN A 263 4.74 7.70 4.47
CA GLN A 263 5.84 7.37 5.39
C GLN A 263 6.59 6.08 5.03
N LEU A 264 5.89 5.09 4.48
CA LEU A 264 6.41 3.74 4.23
C LEU A 264 6.69 3.44 2.75
N LYS A 265 6.68 4.44 1.85
CA LYS A 265 6.85 4.21 0.39
C LYS A 265 8.13 3.45 0.03
N TYR A 266 9.23 3.75 0.70
CA TYR A 266 10.51 3.07 0.44
C TYR A 266 10.59 1.69 1.10
N VAL A 267 9.84 1.45 2.18
CA VAL A 267 9.67 0.10 2.76
C VAL A 267 8.89 -0.78 1.79
N MET A 268 7.83 -0.21 1.19
CA MET A 268 7.07 -0.86 0.11
C MET A 268 7.97 -1.15 -1.10
N LEU A 269 8.75 -0.17 -1.57
CA LEU A 269 9.69 -0.33 -2.68
C LEU A 269 10.72 -1.42 -2.40
N LEU A 270 11.30 -1.45 -1.21
CA LEU A 270 12.22 -2.50 -0.77
C LEU A 270 11.55 -3.88 -0.87
N GLY A 271 10.31 -3.99 -0.41
CA GLY A 271 9.52 -5.22 -0.52
C GLY A 271 9.33 -5.68 -1.98
N ILE A 272 8.98 -4.76 -2.87
CA ILE A 272 8.81 -5.03 -4.31
C ILE A 272 10.13 -5.51 -4.93
N VAL A 273 11.24 -4.81 -4.67
CA VAL A 273 12.56 -5.18 -5.19
C VAL A 273 12.99 -6.56 -4.67
N MET A 274 12.83 -6.82 -3.37
CA MET A 274 13.11 -8.12 -2.77
C MET A 274 12.29 -9.23 -3.43
N MET A 275 11.00 -8.98 -3.67
CA MET A 275 10.11 -9.93 -4.32
C MET A 275 10.56 -10.23 -5.75
N LEU A 276 10.87 -9.21 -6.54
CA LEU A 276 11.38 -9.36 -7.92
C LEU A 276 12.69 -10.14 -7.96
N CYS A 277 13.66 -9.80 -7.09
CA CYS A 277 14.91 -10.55 -6.98
C CYS A 277 14.66 -12.02 -6.58
N GLY A 278 13.77 -12.27 -5.62
CA GLY A 278 13.36 -13.61 -5.23
C GLY A 278 12.76 -14.41 -6.39
N GLY A 279 11.84 -13.80 -7.15
CA GLY A 279 11.22 -14.39 -8.33
C GLY A 279 12.23 -14.71 -9.44
N LEU A 280 13.12 -13.78 -9.76
CA LEU A 280 14.19 -13.99 -10.75
C LEU A 280 15.12 -15.15 -10.35
N LEU A 281 15.53 -15.21 -9.08
CA LEU A 281 16.38 -16.28 -8.58
C LEU A 281 15.70 -17.65 -8.58
N LEU A 282 14.38 -17.71 -8.36
CA LEU A 282 13.60 -18.93 -8.48
C LEU A 282 13.50 -19.39 -9.94
N PHE A 283 13.30 -18.46 -10.88
CA PHE A 283 13.20 -18.75 -12.30
C PHE A 283 14.53 -19.25 -12.90
N LEU A 284 15.63 -18.54 -12.62
CA LEU A 284 16.96 -18.85 -13.18
C LEU A 284 17.51 -20.22 -12.75
N ALA A 285 17.11 -20.72 -11.57
CA ALA A 285 17.66 -21.95 -11.02
C ALA A 285 17.01 -23.23 -11.56
N GLY A 286 15.76 -23.16 -12.05
CA GLY A 286 14.98 -24.32 -12.47
C GLY A 286 14.76 -25.40 -11.39
N PRO A 287 14.02 -26.49 -11.69
CA PRO A 287 13.84 -27.62 -10.77
C PRO A 287 15.17 -28.33 -10.49
N ASP A 288 15.37 -28.84 -9.27
CA ASP A 288 16.61 -29.51 -8.86
C ASP A 288 16.96 -30.68 -9.79
N LYS A 289 18.15 -30.63 -10.41
CA LYS A 289 18.68 -31.65 -11.36
C LYS A 289 18.78 -33.07 -10.77
N GLN A 290 18.73 -33.23 -9.45
CA GLN A 290 18.76 -34.57 -8.81
C GLN A 290 17.50 -35.38 -9.12
N MET A 291 16.34 -34.74 -9.29
CA MET A 291 15.10 -35.43 -9.61
C MET A 291 15.04 -35.87 -11.09
N SER A 292 15.78 -35.22 -11.98
CA SER A 292 15.85 -35.63 -13.39
C SER A 292 16.78 -36.83 -13.59
N LYS A 293 17.83 -36.99 -12.77
CA LYS A 293 18.73 -38.16 -12.81
C LYS A 293 18.05 -39.43 -12.30
N SER A 294 17.30 -39.37 -11.20
CA SER A 294 16.61 -40.55 -10.69
C SER A 294 15.51 -41.06 -11.63
N VAL A 295 14.91 -40.16 -12.42
CA VAL A 295 13.90 -40.53 -13.43
C VAL A 295 14.56 -41.11 -14.68
N SER A 296 15.76 -40.66 -15.09
CA SER A 296 16.46 -41.31 -16.21
C SER A 296 17.01 -42.68 -15.82
N GLU A 297 17.55 -42.84 -14.60
CA GLU A 297 18.04 -44.13 -14.08
C GLU A 297 16.93 -45.17 -13.80
N LEU A 298 15.65 -44.76 -13.80
CA LEU A 298 14.51 -45.67 -13.68
C LEU A 298 13.86 -46.02 -15.03
N VAL A 299 14.27 -45.34 -16.10
CA VAL A 299 13.73 -45.52 -17.46
C VAL A 299 14.75 -46.20 -18.40
N ASP A 300 16.02 -46.29 -17.98
CA ASP A 300 17.07 -47.13 -18.58
C ASP A 300 17.17 -48.51 -17.87
#